data_AF-G8RX76-F1
#
_entry.id   AF-G8RX76-F1
#
_cell.length_a   1.000
_cell.length_b   1.000
_cell.length_c   1.000
_cell.angle_alpha   90.00
_cell.angle_beta   90.00
_cell.angle_gamma   90.00
#
_symmetry.space_group_name_H-M   'P 1'
#
loop_
_entity.id
_entity.type
_entity.pdbx_description
1 polymer ?
#
loop_
_entity_poly.entity_id
_entity_poly.type
_entity_poly.pdbx_seq_one_letter_code
_entity_poly.pdbx_strand_id
1 'polypeptide(L)'
;MRSASGEAMALLAQREPTIAEILDDVVARCPVSETARPFEGEHFERPRGHARSFSLRLSAGVLVFKGTEPFSLDYPDVLEEAWRKRELGRFSPMDHFAIVEDEVYLSLTKRLALGCAEQTWDWVNAHTSVFRELPHTPCPLLVLQVPEGVTTGFRAILLPLLSDCLQLSAREKVDGFLADGLGVYVYYYPGTPVRLAHALGDFPGSFGVGVDDEATTPIDFDIDSAVASWTDLFARMLVAGFVPTTPIHTGNCLQSQNVAIDGGLCDVDSLVALSSLRHTRDLASALSFSLEVLTETVVTATALPYHFVSGYLWQEIARRTRETARGTACDPRISRFVELEGLAGLRWLSGASRG
;
A
#
# COMPACT_ATOMS: atom_id res chain seq x y z
N MET A 1 -9.77 -16.68 -4.74
CA MET A 1 -9.31 -16.26 -6.08
C MET A 1 -7.83 -16.61 -6.21
N ARG A 2 -7.38 -17.19 -7.32
CA ARG A 2 -5.95 -17.36 -7.64
C ARG A 2 -5.64 -16.49 -8.85
N SER A 3 -4.51 -15.79 -8.82
CA SER A 3 -4.09 -14.95 -9.95
C SER A 3 -4.00 -15.78 -11.23
N ALA A 4 -4.46 -15.20 -12.33
CA ALA A 4 -4.50 -15.89 -13.62
C ALA A 4 -3.09 -16.21 -14.11
N SER A 5 -2.93 -17.32 -14.84
CA SER A 5 -1.71 -17.58 -15.60
C SER A 5 -1.44 -16.43 -16.57
N GLY A 6 -0.21 -15.92 -16.61
CA GLY A 6 0.17 -14.79 -17.46
C GLY A 6 1.67 -14.53 -17.42
N GLU A 7 2.13 -13.53 -18.19
CA GLU A 7 3.55 -13.17 -18.28
C GLU A 7 4.13 -12.78 -16.91
N ALA A 8 3.37 -12.05 -16.08
CA ALA A 8 3.77 -11.70 -14.72
C ALA A 8 3.96 -12.95 -13.84
N MET A 9 3.03 -13.92 -13.86
CA MET A 9 3.21 -15.18 -13.14
C MET A 9 4.40 -15.99 -13.66
N ALA A 10 4.65 -15.97 -14.98
CA ALA A 10 5.80 -16.67 -15.56
C ALA A 10 7.13 -16.05 -15.11
N LEU A 11 7.24 -14.72 -15.09
CA LEU A 11 8.40 -14.02 -14.54
C LEU A 11 8.55 -14.27 -13.04
N LEU A 12 7.45 -14.30 -12.29
CA LEU A 12 7.49 -14.61 -10.86
C LEU A 12 7.98 -16.03 -10.61
N ALA A 13 7.50 -17.02 -11.36
CA ALA A 13 7.97 -18.40 -11.25
C ALA A 13 9.44 -18.57 -11.68
N GLN A 14 9.96 -17.72 -12.56
CA GLN A 14 11.40 -17.69 -12.86
C GLN A 14 12.21 -17.12 -11.69
N ARG A 15 11.68 -16.10 -11.01
CA ARG A 15 12.33 -15.43 -9.87
C ARG A 15 12.28 -16.25 -8.59
N GLU A 16 11.13 -16.87 -8.31
CA GLU A 16 10.88 -17.72 -7.14
C GLU A 16 10.28 -19.06 -7.61
N PRO A 17 11.13 -20.04 -7.98
CA PRO A 17 10.67 -21.31 -8.58
C PRO A 17 9.74 -22.14 -7.70
N THR A 18 9.82 -21.97 -6.38
CA THR A 18 8.99 -22.70 -5.41
C THR A 18 7.61 -22.08 -5.20
N ILE A 19 7.32 -20.93 -5.82
CA ILE A 19 6.09 -20.17 -5.54
C ILE A 19 4.83 -20.99 -5.81
N ALA A 20 4.81 -21.83 -6.85
CA ALA A 20 3.64 -22.64 -7.17
C ALA A 20 3.34 -23.67 -6.07
N GLU A 21 4.36 -24.39 -5.60
CA GLU A 21 4.26 -25.38 -4.53
C GLU A 21 3.83 -24.73 -3.21
N ILE A 22 4.44 -23.59 -2.86
CA ILE A 22 4.08 -22.81 -1.68
C ILE A 22 2.61 -22.36 -1.74
N LEU A 23 2.12 -21.92 -2.91
CA LEU A 23 0.73 -21.50 -3.04
C LEU A 23 -0.25 -22.66 -2.91
N ASP A 24 0.10 -23.85 -3.38
CA ASP A 24 -0.72 -25.04 -3.20
C ASP A 24 -0.78 -25.44 -1.71
N ASP A 25 0.34 -25.34 -0.99
CA ASP A 25 0.39 -25.52 0.47
C ASP A 25 -0.43 -24.47 1.22
N VAL A 26 -0.36 -23.19 0.82
CA VAL A 26 -1.16 -22.10 1.41
C VAL A 26 -2.66 -22.30 1.18
N VAL A 27 -3.07 -22.82 0.02
CA VAL A 27 -4.48 -23.17 -0.24
C VAL A 27 -4.94 -24.33 0.64
N ALA A 28 -4.08 -25.34 0.84
CA ALA A 28 -4.39 -26.47 1.70
C ALA A 28 -4.42 -26.08 3.19
N ARG A 29 -3.49 -25.21 3.61
CA ARG A 29 -3.31 -24.77 5.00
C ARG A 29 -2.64 -23.40 5.03
N CYS A 30 -3.46 -22.36 5.00
CA CYS A 30 -2.99 -20.99 5.12
C CYS A 30 -2.34 -20.79 6.51
N PRO A 31 -1.10 -20.32 6.59
CA PRO A 31 -0.47 -20.01 7.87
C PRO A 31 -1.19 -18.84 8.56
N VAL A 32 -1.26 -18.92 9.88
CA VAL A 32 -1.77 -17.86 10.76
C VAL A 32 -0.74 -17.66 11.88
N SER A 33 -0.56 -16.42 12.32
CA SER A 33 0.32 -16.11 13.44
C SER A 33 -0.40 -16.35 14.77
N GLU A 34 0.32 -16.86 15.78
CA GLU A 34 -0.25 -17.04 17.13
C GLU A 34 -0.57 -15.71 17.83
N THR A 35 0.14 -14.65 17.45
CA THR A 35 0.00 -13.30 17.99
C THR A 35 -0.30 -12.28 16.89
N ALA A 36 -1.06 -11.24 17.21
CA ALA A 36 -1.24 -10.05 16.39
C ALA A 36 -0.14 -8.99 16.62
N ARG A 37 0.75 -9.20 17.60
CA ARG A 37 1.86 -8.31 17.95
C ARG A 37 3.10 -8.59 17.10
N PRO A 38 4.05 -7.64 17.02
CA PRO A 38 5.30 -7.85 16.31
C PRO A 38 6.07 -9.07 16.82
N PHE A 39 6.69 -9.81 15.91
CA PHE A 39 7.53 -10.97 16.23
C PHE A 39 8.57 -11.19 15.14
N GLU A 40 9.65 -11.89 15.50
CA GLU A 40 10.65 -12.38 14.56
C GLU A 40 10.91 -13.86 14.83
N GLY A 41 10.69 -14.69 13.81
CA GLY A 41 10.96 -16.12 13.81
C GLY A 41 11.95 -16.50 12.70
N GLU A 42 12.20 -17.80 12.56
CA GLU A 42 13.12 -18.34 11.54
C GLU A 42 12.64 -18.02 10.12
N HIS A 43 11.36 -18.29 9.86
CA HIS A 43 10.75 -18.12 8.54
C HIS A 43 9.69 -17.03 8.49
N PHE A 44 9.07 -16.73 9.62
CA PHE A 44 7.97 -15.77 9.70
C PHE A 44 8.35 -14.55 10.52
N GLU A 45 7.84 -13.39 10.13
CA GLU A 45 8.05 -12.16 10.88
C GLU A 45 6.81 -11.26 10.77
N ARG A 46 6.62 -10.43 11.78
CA ARG A 46 5.71 -9.30 11.76
C ARG A 46 6.49 -8.08 12.24
N PRO A 47 6.87 -7.16 11.34
CA PRO A 47 7.53 -5.93 11.73
C PRO A 47 6.62 -5.06 12.61
N ARG A 48 7.23 -4.19 13.42
CA ARG A 48 6.48 -3.16 14.16
C ARG A 48 5.72 -2.26 13.19
N GLY A 49 4.57 -1.74 13.62
CA GLY A 49 3.77 -0.86 12.78
C GLY A 49 2.88 -1.60 11.75
N HIS A 50 3.02 -2.92 11.62
CA HIS A 50 2.15 -3.74 10.76
C HIS A 50 0.92 -4.23 11.55
N ALA A 51 -0.21 -3.54 11.39
CA ALA A 51 -1.46 -3.93 12.06
C ALA A 51 -2.11 -5.20 11.47
N ARG A 52 -1.96 -5.42 10.17
CA ARG A 52 -2.79 -6.38 9.42
C ARG A 52 -2.00 -7.37 8.60
N SER A 53 -0.68 -7.48 8.79
CA SER A 53 0.11 -8.39 7.98
C SER A 53 1.31 -8.97 8.69
N PHE A 54 1.68 -10.17 8.27
CA PHE A 54 2.97 -10.81 8.57
C PHE A 54 3.53 -11.42 7.28
N SER A 55 4.83 -11.71 7.25
CA SER A 55 5.55 -12.25 6.09
C SER A 55 6.15 -13.62 6.35
N LEU A 56 6.23 -14.43 5.29
CA LEU A 56 7.06 -15.62 5.16
C LEU A 56 8.27 -15.27 4.29
N ARG A 57 9.48 -15.45 4.80
CA ARG A 57 10.73 -15.24 4.08
C ARG A 57 10.94 -16.33 3.04
N LEU A 58 11.23 -15.91 1.81
CA LEU A 58 11.57 -16.77 0.68
C LEU A 58 13.01 -16.48 0.21
N SER A 59 13.43 -17.11 -0.88
CA SER A 59 14.80 -16.97 -1.39
C SER A 59 15.03 -15.62 -2.07
N ALA A 60 14.04 -15.13 -2.82
CA ALA A 60 14.13 -13.90 -3.61
C ALA A 60 13.20 -12.76 -3.12
N GLY A 61 12.43 -13.01 -2.06
CA GLY A 61 11.51 -12.03 -1.51
C GLY A 61 10.71 -12.57 -0.32
N VAL A 62 9.50 -12.05 -0.15
CA VAL A 62 8.59 -12.50 0.90
C VAL A 62 7.20 -12.78 0.36
N LEU A 63 6.50 -13.72 1.00
CA LEU A 63 5.07 -13.90 0.86
C LEU A 63 4.38 -13.21 2.04
N VAL A 64 3.53 -12.22 1.77
CA VAL A 64 2.83 -11.46 2.81
C VAL A 64 1.39 -11.96 2.92
N PHE A 65 0.94 -12.16 4.15
CA PHE A 65 -0.42 -12.53 4.49
C PHE A 65 -1.09 -11.33 5.18
N LYS A 66 -2.09 -10.72 4.52
CA LYS A 66 -2.84 -9.57 5.05
C LYS A 66 -4.25 -10.01 5.49
N GLY A 67 -4.62 -9.80 6.75
CA GLY A 67 -5.97 -10.08 7.29
C GLY A 67 -6.13 -11.39 8.08
N THR A 68 -5.05 -11.95 8.61
CA THR A 68 -5.07 -13.20 9.40
C THR A 68 -5.21 -13.00 10.91
N GLU A 69 -5.14 -11.76 11.39
CA GLU A 69 -5.16 -11.41 12.82
C GLU A 69 -6.38 -11.95 13.59
N PRO A 70 -7.59 -12.08 13.00
CA PRO A 70 -8.72 -12.69 13.71
C PRO A 70 -8.50 -14.16 14.14
N PHE A 71 -7.43 -14.81 13.67
CA PHE A 71 -7.01 -16.14 14.11
C PHE A 71 -5.99 -16.11 15.25
N SER A 72 -5.36 -14.97 15.53
CA SER A 72 -4.38 -14.83 16.61
C SER A 72 -5.05 -15.01 17.99
N LEU A 73 -4.33 -15.53 18.97
CA LEU A 73 -4.90 -15.76 20.31
C LEU A 73 -5.14 -14.46 21.08
N ASP A 74 -4.34 -13.43 20.81
CA ASP A 74 -4.28 -12.17 21.55
C ASP A 74 -4.91 -10.98 20.81
N TYR A 75 -5.55 -11.17 19.64
CA TYR A 75 -6.20 -10.06 18.94
C TYR A 75 -7.24 -9.32 19.80
N PRO A 76 -8.03 -9.98 20.69
CA PRO A 76 -8.97 -9.26 21.54
C PRO A 76 -8.28 -8.27 22.48
N ASP A 77 -7.12 -8.66 23.01
CA ASP A 77 -6.32 -7.80 23.90
C ASP A 77 -5.75 -6.60 23.14
N VAL A 78 -5.33 -6.80 21.88
CA VAL A 78 -4.85 -5.71 21.02
C VAL A 78 -5.99 -4.72 20.69
N LEU A 79 -7.21 -5.20 20.42
CA LEU A 79 -8.38 -4.34 20.21
C LEU A 79 -8.71 -3.53 21.47
N GLU A 80 -8.68 -4.16 22.64
CA GLU A 80 -8.94 -3.48 23.91
C GLU A 80 -7.84 -2.44 24.23
N GLU A 81 -6.58 -2.76 23.97
CA GLU A 81 -5.46 -1.82 24.12
C GLU A 81 -5.64 -0.59 23.23
N ALA A 82 -5.95 -0.80 21.94
CA ALA A 82 -6.22 0.28 20.98
C ALA A 82 -7.41 1.15 21.42
N TRP A 83 -8.46 0.54 21.99
CA TRP A 83 -9.59 1.27 22.56
C TRP A 83 -9.18 2.15 23.75
N ARG A 84 -8.39 1.59 24.68
CA ARG A 84 -7.95 2.28 25.91
C ARG A 84 -6.99 3.44 25.60
N LYS A 85 -6.16 3.30 24.57
CA LYS A 85 -5.21 4.33 24.12
C LYS A 85 -5.85 5.54 23.42
N ARG A 86 -7.17 5.56 23.23
CA ARG A 86 -7.86 6.70 22.61
C ARG A 86 -7.60 7.99 23.39
N GLU A 87 -7.18 9.04 22.69
CA GLU A 87 -7.06 10.37 23.25
C GLU A 87 -8.43 11.09 23.21
N LEU A 88 -8.75 11.85 24.25
CA LEU A 88 -9.97 12.66 24.29
C LEU A 88 -10.03 13.61 23.10
N GLY A 89 -11.11 13.54 22.32
CA GLY A 89 -11.31 14.37 21.13
C GLY A 89 -10.67 13.84 19.85
N ARG A 90 -10.04 12.66 19.87
CA ARG A 90 -9.55 11.96 18.67
C ARG A 90 -10.31 10.65 18.47
N PHE A 91 -10.38 10.20 17.21
CA PHE A 91 -10.87 8.86 16.91
C PHE A 91 -9.95 7.81 17.55
N SER A 92 -10.54 6.73 18.07
CA SER A 92 -9.73 5.54 18.38
C SER A 92 -9.10 5.00 17.08
N PRO A 93 -8.01 4.23 17.14
CA PRO A 93 -7.48 3.50 15.99
C PRO A 93 -8.56 2.80 15.14
N MET A 94 -9.49 2.12 15.82
CA MET A 94 -10.56 1.38 15.17
C MET A 94 -11.58 2.30 14.48
N ASP A 95 -11.93 3.41 15.13
CA ASP A 95 -12.80 4.42 14.52
C ASP A 95 -12.11 5.11 13.35
N HIS A 96 -10.79 5.36 13.42
CA HIS A 96 -10.04 5.95 12.33
C HIS A 96 -10.07 5.04 11.09
N PHE A 97 -9.75 3.76 11.26
CA PHE A 97 -9.82 2.78 10.18
C PHE A 97 -11.22 2.76 9.54
N ALA A 98 -12.26 2.72 10.37
CA ALA A 98 -13.64 2.70 9.88
C ALA A 98 -14.00 3.98 9.11
N ILE A 99 -13.74 5.15 9.70
CA ILE A 99 -14.26 6.43 9.22
C ILE A 99 -13.40 7.02 8.11
N VAL A 100 -12.07 6.98 8.26
CA VAL A 100 -11.09 7.66 7.40
C VAL A 100 -10.54 6.73 6.33
N GLU A 101 -10.27 5.48 6.67
CA GLU A 101 -9.65 4.52 5.73
C GLU A 101 -10.68 3.68 4.97
N ASP A 102 -11.96 3.66 5.41
CA ASP A 102 -12.98 2.74 4.90
C ASP A 102 -12.60 1.25 5.09
N GLU A 103 -11.90 0.96 6.19
CA GLU A 103 -11.35 -0.35 6.51
C GLU A 103 -11.76 -0.85 7.90
N VAL A 104 -11.33 -2.07 8.22
CA VAL A 104 -11.56 -2.71 9.53
C VAL A 104 -10.20 -2.89 10.21
N TYR A 105 -10.06 -2.36 11.42
CA TYR A 105 -8.82 -2.48 12.19
C TYR A 105 -8.50 -3.94 12.52
N LEU A 106 -7.22 -4.33 12.44
CA LEU A 106 -6.75 -5.72 12.55
C LEU A 106 -7.44 -6.73 11.62
N SER A 107 -8.08 -6.31 10.52
CA SER A 107 -8.67 -7.28 9.62
C SER A 107 -8.82 -6.76 8.21
N LEU A 108 -9.14 -7.66 7.28
CA LEU A 108 -9.39 -7.31 5.90
C LEU A 108 -10.72 -7.93 5.49
N THR A 109 -11.64 -7.10 4.98
CA THR A 109 -12.90 -7.63 4.45
C THR A 109 -12.63 -8.38 3.16
N LYS A 110 -13.43 -9.41 2.87
CA LYS A 110 -13.29 -10.18 1.63
C LYS A 110 -13.40 -9.27 0.40
N ARG A 111 -14.34 -8.33 0.43
CA ARG A 111 -14.55 -7.35 -0.65
C ARG A 111 -13.31 -6.50 -0.89
N LEU A 112 -12.72 -5.96 0.18
CA LEU A 112 -11.51 -5.15 0.08
C LEU A 112 -10.32 -5.99 -0.40
N ALA A 113 -10.12 -7.20 0.15
CA ALA A 113 -9.07 -8.12 -0.28
C ALA A 113 -9.12 -8.41 -1.79
N LEU A 114 -10.32 -8.63 -2.34
CA LEU A 114 -10.53 -8.82 -3.78
C LEU A 114 -10.20 -7.55 -4.58
N GLY A 115 -10.70 -6.39 -4.15
CA GLY A 115 -10.43 -5.11 -4.80
C GLY A 115 -8.94 -4.77 -4.86
N CYS A 116 -8.22 -4.91 -3.74
CA CYS A 116 -6.77 -4.73 -3.65
C CYS A 116 -6.05 -5.66 -4.63
N ALA A 117 -6.42 -6.95 -4.65
CA ALA A 117 -5.80 -7.94 -5.53
C ALA A 117 -6.06 -7.63 -7.02
N GLU A 118 -7.29 -7.25 -7.40
CA GLU A 118 -7.64 -6.89 -8.77
C GLU A 118 -6.86 -5.66 -9.25
N GLN A 119 -6.86 -4.58 -8.45
CA GLN A 119 -6.16 -3.34 -8.77
C GLN A 119 -4.65 -3.52 -8.86
N THR A 120 -4.06 -4.26 -7.90
CA THR A 120 -2.64 -4.60 -7.95
C THR A 120 -2.32 -5.44 -9.18
N TRP A 121 -3.20 -6.38 -9.56
CA TRP A 121 -3.00 -7.24 -10.72
C TRP A 121 -3.04 -6.46 -12.03
N ASP A 122 -3.97 -5.51 -12.17
CA ASP A 122 -4.05 -4.61 -13.32
C ASP A 122 -2.76 -3.80 -13.48
N TRP A 123 -2.24 -3.25 -12.38
CA TRP A 123 -0.94 -2.56 -12.36
C TRP A 123 0.20 -3.48 -12.79
N VAL A 124 0.35 -4.65 -12.15
CA VAL A 124 1.44 -5.59 -12.41
C VAL A 124 1.44 -6.06 -13.86
N ASN A 125 0.27 -6.34 -14.43
CA ASN A 125 0.14 -6.72 -15.83
C ASN A 125 0.50 -5.58 -16.79
N ALA A 126 0.01 -4.37 -16.52
CA ALA A 126 0.33 -3.21 -17.35
C ALA A 126 1.84 -2.92 -17.34
N HIS A 127 2.45 -2.94 -16.15
CA HIS A 127 3.90 -2.80 -16.00
C HIS A 127 4.65 -3.89 -16.76
N THR A 128 4.30 -5.16 -16.53
CA THR A 128 4.98 -6.30 -17.16
C THR A 128 4.85 -6.27 -18.69
N SER A 129 3.68 -5.92 -19.21
CA SER A 129 3.43 -5.83 -20.66
C SER A 129 4.32 -4.77 -21.33
N VAL A 130 4.53 -3.64 -20.65
CA VAL A 130 5.34 -2.53 -21.15
C VAL A 130 6.83 -2.78 -20.98
N PHE A 131 7.25 -3.19 -19.78
CA PHE A 131 8.66 -3.22 -19.38
C PHE A 131 9.31 -4.60 -19.44
N ARG A 132 8.51 -5.66 -19.63
CA ARG A 132 8.97 -7.07 -19.68
C ARG A 132 9.69 -7.52 -18.41
N GLU A 133 9.37 -6.89 -17.29
CA GLU A 133 9.87 -7.21 -15.96
C GLU A 133 8.80 -6.99 -14.89
N LEU A 134 8.95 -7.65 -13.74
CA LEU A 134 8.08 -7.44 -12.60
C LEU A 134 8.37 -6.09 -11.93
N PRO A 135 7.34 -5.30 -11.57
CA PRO A 135 7.55 -4.11 -10.76
C PRO A 135 8.08 -4.46 -9.37
N HIS A 136 8.81 -3.55 -8.74
CA HIS A 136 9.23 -3.65 -7.34
C HIS A 136 8.08 -3.25 -6.39
N THR A 137 6.94 -3.91 -6.57
CA THR A 137 5.69 -3.68 -5.84
C THR A 137 5.05 -5.02 -5.48
N PRO A 138 3.94 -5.07 -4.71
CA PRO A 138 3.24 -6.32 -4.45
C PRO A 138 2.79 -6.97 -5.76
N CYS A 139 2.89 -8.30 -5.83
CA CYS A 139 2.32 -9.13 -6.86
C CYS A 139 1.22 -9.99 -6.22
N PRO A 140 -0.07 -9.78 -6.55
CA PRO A 140 -1.16 -10.47 -5.89
C PRO A 140 -1.14 -11.95 -6.31
N LEU A 141 -1.39 -12.86 -5.37
CA LEU A 141 -1.33 -14.30 -5.65
C LEU A 141 -2.63 -15.02 -5.31
N LEU A 142 -3.17 -14.77 -4.11
CA LEU A 142 -4.38 -15.41 -3.63
C LEU A 142 -5.23 -14.46 -2.81
N VAL A 143 -6.54 -14.65 -2.90
CA VAL A 143 -7.49 -14.16 -1.90
C VAL A 143 -8.27 -15.35 -1.37
N LEU A 144 -8.16 -15.57 -0.06
CA LEU A 144 -8.83 -16.65 0.66
C LEU A 144 -10.01 -16.08 1.46
N GLN A 145 -11.09 -16.85 1.56
CA GLN A 145 -12.22 -16.50 2.40
C GLN A 145 -11.99 -17.00 3.82
N VAL A 146 -12.16 -16.12 4.79
CA VAL A 146 -12.14 -16.49 6.21
C VAL A 146 -13.45 -17.22 6.56
N PRO A 147 -13.41 -18.31 7.36
CA PRO A 147 -14.63 -19.00 7.79
C PRO A 147 -15.61 -18.07 8.50
N GLU A 148 -16.90 -18.29 8.28
CA GLU A 148 -17.96 -17.45 8.84
C GLU A 148 -17.89 -17.36 10.37
N GLY A 149 -17.63 -18.48 11.05
CA GLY A 149 -17.52 -18.50 12.52
C GLY A 149 -16.41 -17.58 13.06
N VAL A 150 -15.30 -17.44 12.35
CA VAL A 150 -14.21 -16.52 12.73
C VAL A 150 -14.65 -15.06 12.51
N THR A 151 -15.32 -14.78 11.39
CA THR A 151 -15.91 -13.46 11.12
C THR A 151 -16.93 -13.08 12.20
N THR A 152 -17.84 -13.99 12.57
CA THR A 152 -18.85 -13.76 13.61
C THR A 152 -18.21 -13.50 14.96
N GLY A 153 -17.20 -14.28 15.35
CA GLY A 153 -16.46 -14.09 16.60
C GLY A 153 -15.77 -12.73 16.65
N PHE A 154 -15.03 -12.38 15.59
CA PHE A 154 -14.37 -11.09 15.48
C PHE A 154 -15.36 -9.91 15.54
N ARG A 155 -16.47 -10.00 14.80
CA ARG A 155 -17.56 -9.01 14.80
C ARG A 155 -18.13 -8.79 16.20
N ALA A 156 -18.36 -9.88 16.95
CA ALA A 156 -18.92 -9.79 18.30
C ALA A 156 -17.99 -9.07 19.30
N ILE A 157 -16.68 -9.14 19.08
CA ILE A 157 -15.67 -8.47 19.93
C ILE A 157 -15.44 -7.02 19.49
N LEU A 158 -15.35 -6.76 18.19
CA LEU A 158 -15.01 -5.43 17.66
C LEU A 158 -16.15 -4.41 17.81
N LEU A 159 -17.38 -4.76 17.42
CA LEU A 159 -18.48 -3.79 17.34
C LEU A 159 -18.81 -3.07 18.67
N PRO A 160 -18.73 -3.73 19.85
CA PRO A 160 -18.91 -3.04 21.13
C PRO A 160 -17.85 -1.98 21.45
N LEU A 161 -16.68 -2.04 20.80
CA LEU A 161 -15.57 -1.11 21.05
C LEU A 161 -15.62 0.13 20.15
N LEU A 162 -16.42 0.11 19.09
CA LEU A 162 -16.54 1.21 18.13
C LEU A 162 -17.46 2.31 18.61
N SER A 163 -17.18 3.53 18.16
CA SER A 163 -18.04 4.68 18.38
C SER A 163 -19.37 4.54 17.63
N ASP A 164 -20.44 4.89 18.34
CA ASP A 164 -21.81 4.84 17.82
C ASP A 164 -22.56 6.12 18.25
N CYS A 165 -22.48 7.16 17.42
CA CYS A 165 -23.12 8.45 17.70
C CYS A 165 -24.00 8.90 16.52
N LEU A 166 -25.02 9.73 16.83
CA LEU A 166 -26.08 10.11 15.88
C LEU A 166 -25.59 10.70 14.55
N GLN A 167 -24.43 11.34 14.54
CA GLN A 167 -23.87 12.00 13.35
C GLN A 167 -22.90 11.11 12.57
N LEU A 168 -22.36 10.07 13.22
CA LEU A 168 -21.33 9.20 12.67
C LEU A 168 -21.26 7.90 13.48
N SER A 169 -21.64 6.78 12.87
CA SER A 169 -21.52 5.47 13.50
C SER A 169 -20.42 4.65 12.83
N ALA A 170 -19.25 4.58 13.47
CA ALA A 170 -18.19 3.67 13.06
C ALA A 170 -18.66 2.21 13.21
N ARG A 171 -19.46 1.95 14.25
CA ARG A 171 -20.12 0.66 14.48
C ARG A 171 -20.97 0.23 13.29
N GLU A 172 -21.94 1.03 12.84
CA GLU A 172 -22.80 0.69 11.70
C GLU A 172 -21.99 0.51 10.40
N LYS A 173 -20.99 1.36 10.19
CA LYS A 173 -20.12 1.30 9.01
C LYS A 173 -19.33 0.00 8.96
N VAL A 174 -18.66 -0.37 10.07
CA VAL A 174 -17.94 -1.64 10.18
C VAL A 174 -18.88 -2.84 10.12
N ASP A 175 -20.08 -2.73 10.69
CA ASP A 175 -21.08 -3.78 10.61
C ASP A 175 -21.45 -4.09 9.15
N GLY A 176 -21.67 -3.04 8.35
CA GLY A 176 -21.89 -3.15 6.92
C GLY A 176 -20.68 -3.72 6.17
N PHE A 177 -19.46 -3.33 6.53
CA PHE A 177 -18.23 -3.86 5.94
C PHE A 177 -18.06 -5.36 6.16
N LEU A 178 -18.43 -5.85 7.34
CA LEU A 178 -18.31 -7.26 7.72
C LEU A 178 -19.41 -8.15 7.13
N ALA A 179 -20.42 -7.58 6.46
CA ALA A 179 -21.54 -8.34 5.90
C ALA A 179 -21.11 -9.38 4.85
N ASP A 180 -20.08 -9.08 4.05
CA ASP A 180 -19.52 -9.99 3.02
C ASP A 180 -18.48 -10.97 3.59
N GLY A 181 -18.22 -10.90 4.89
CA GLY A 181 -17.19 -11.68 5.58
C GLY A 181 -15.78 -11.12 5.44
N LEU A 182 -14.86 -11.78 6.15
CA LEU A 182 -13.43 -11.45 6.12
C LEU A 182 -12.69 -12.22 5.03
N GLY A 183 -11.54 -11.70 4.63
CA GLY A 183 -10.66 -12.31 3.63
C GLY A 183 -9.20 -12.19 4.03
N VAL A 184 -8.38 -13.11 3.50
CA VAL A 184 -6.92 -13.03 3.57
C VAL A 184 -6.39 -12.72 2.18
N TYR A 185 -5.66 -11.63 2.05
CA TYR A 185 -4.96 -11.26 0.82
C TYR A 185 -3.50 -11.71 0.92
N VAL A 186 -3.09 -12.58 0.00
CA VAL A 186 -1.74 -13.12 -0.08
C VAL A 186 -1.06 -12.57 -1.33
N TYR A 187 0.09 -11.93 -1.15
CA TYR A 187 0.87 -11.36 -2.24
C TYR A 187 2.37 -11.61 -2.03
N TYR A 188 3.11 -11.63 -3.13
CA TYR A 188 4.56 -11.65 -3.11
C TYR A 188 5.10 -10.23 -3.17
N TYR A 189 6.15 -9.95 -2.41
CA TYR A 189 6.94 -8.74 -2.53
C TYR A 189 8.40 -9.11 -2.83
N PRO A 190 9.05 -8.53 -3.86
CA PRO A 190 10.44 -8.81 -4.16
C PRO A 190 11.36 -8.15 -3.12
N GLY A 191 12.27 -8.93 -2.52
CA GLY A 191 13.11 -8.46 -1.43
C GLY A 191 12.40 -8.45 -0.06
N THR A 192 12.83 -7.56 0.83
CA THR A 192 12.25 -7.42 2.19
C THR A 192 11.51 -6.09 2.27
N PRO A 193 10.22 -6.06 2.66
CA PRO A 193 9.39 -4.86 2.63
C PRO A 193 9.69 -3.90 3.81
N VAL A 194 10.96 -3.52 3.97
CA VAL A 194 11.38 -2.54 4.99
C VAL A 194 10.97 -1.14 4.52
N ARG A 195 9.82 -0.69 5.02
CA ARG A 195 9.29 0.66 4.81
C ARG A 195 10.23 1.75 5.34
N LEU A 196 10.21 2.93 4.73
CA LEU A 196 10.93 4.12 5.22
C LEU A 196 10.56 4.45 6.67
N ALA A 197 9.28 4.28 7.04
CA ALA A 197 8.81 4.42 8.41
C ALA A 197 9.60 3.57 9.43
N HIS A 198 9.98 2.33 9.06
CA HIS A 198 10.82 1.49 9.93
C HIS A 198 12.22 2.07 10.09
N ALA A 199 12.82 2.57 9.01
CA ALA A 199 14.17 3.11 9.03
C ALA A 199 14.26 4.40 9.85
N LEU A 200 13.21 5.22 9.83
CA LEU A 200 13.12 6.45 10.61
C LEU A 200 12.66 6.23 12.05
N GLY A 201 12.07 5.08 12.35
CA GLY A 201 11.40 4.84 13.64
C GLY A 201 10.17 5.72 13.83
N ASP A 202 9.59 6.21 12.75
CA ASP A 202 8.42 7.08 12.74
C ASP A 202 7.35 6.48 11.83
N PHE A 203 6.20 6.18 12.40
CA PHE A 203 5.07 5.60 11.69
C PHE A 203 3.90 6.61 11.67
N PRO A 204 4.03 7.71 10.92
CA PRO A 204 3.06 8.79 10.95
C PRO A 204 1.69 8.29 10.48
N GLY A 205 0.68 8.49 11.32
CA GLY A 205 -0.69 8.03 11.04
C GLY A 205 -0.86 6.51 11.03
N SER A 206 0.18 5.73 11.37
CA SER A 206 0.03 4.29 11.55
C SER A 206 -0.58 4.00 12.90
N PHE A 207 -1.65 3.23 12.89
CA PHE A 207 -2.20 2.61 14.10
C PHE A 207 -1.71 1.17 14.27
N GLY A 208 -0.53 0.88 13.73
CA GLY A 208 0.14 -0.42 13.83
C GLY A 208 0.36 -0.90 15.27
N VAL A 209 0.56 -2.20 15.42
CA VAL A 209 0.85 -2.78 16.75
C VAL A 209 2.33 -2.55 17.09
N GLY A 210 2.62 -2.15 18.33
CA GLY A 210 3.99 -1.94 18.84
C GLY A 210 4.69 -0.67 18.35
N VAL A 211 3.93 0.36 17.94
CA VAL A 211 4.48 1.67 17.52
C VAL A 211 5.03 2.47 18.71
N ASP A 212 4.52 2.24 19.92
CA ASP A 212 4.94 2.96 21.15
C ASP A 212 6.14 2.33 21.89
N ASP A 213 6.67 1.21 21.40
CA ASP A 213 7.80 0.51 22.04
C ASP A 213 9.13 1.26 21.75
N GLU A 214 10.01 1.41 22.77
CA GLU A 214 11.22 2.25 22.76
C GLU A 214 12.01 2.32 21.43
N ALA A 215 12.58 3.51 21.20
CA ALA A 215 13.29 3.98 20.00
C ALA A 215 13.97 2.85 19.20
N THR A 216 13.47 2.62 18.00
CA THR A 216 14.11 1.73 17.03
C THR A 216 15.48 2.28 16.66
N THR A 217 16.45 1.38 16.54
CA THR A 217 17.74 1.72 15.93
C THR A 217 17.47 2.11 14.47
N PRO A 218 17.87 3.32 14.03
CA PRO A 218 17.72 3.70 12.64
C PRO A 218 18.36 2.66 11.73
N ILE A 219 17.64 2.29 10.66
CA ILE A 219 18.17 1.36 9.66
C ILE A 219 18.94 2.20 8.65
N ASP A 220 20.22 1.93 8.48
CA ASP A 220 21.04 2.59 7.46
C ASP A 220 20.64 2.09 6.06
N PHE A 221 20.50 3.00 5.11
CA PHE A 221 20.13 2.69 3.74
C PHE A 221 20.62 3.75 2.75
N ASP A 222 20.76 3.36 1.49
CA ASP A 222 21.12 4.28 0.41
C ASP A 222 19.89 5.10 0.00
N ILE A 223 19.76 6.26 0.62
CA ILE A 223 18.65 7.19 0.36
C ILE A 223 18.63 7.70 -1.08
N ASP A 224 19.78 7.94 -1.71
CA ASP A 224 19.85 8.45 -3.07
C ASP A 224 19.34 7.38 -4.06
N SER A 225 19.74 6.12 -3.85
CA SER A 225 19.22 4.99 -4.61
C SER A 225 17.72 4.78 -4.39
N ALA A 226 17.24 4.87 -3.14
CA ALA A 226 15.82 4.71 -2.83
C ALA A 226 14.95 5.79 -3.50
N VAL A 227 15.34 7.06 -3.38
CA VAL A 227 14.64 8.18 -4.02
C VAL A 227 14.66 8.07 -5.54
N ALA A 228 15.79 7.66 -6.13
CA ALA A 228 15.90 7.42 -7.55
C ALA A 228 14.94 6.31 -8.02
N SER A 229 14.81 5.22 -7.25
CA SER A 229 13.89 4.11 -7.55
C SER A 229 12.42 4.50 -7.39
N TRP A 230 12.03 5.22 -6.34
CA TRP A 230 10.66 5.72 -6.16
C TRP A 230 10.24 6.66 -7.30
N THR A 231 11.17 7.52 -7.72
CA THR A 231 10.97 8.43 -8.86
C THR A 231 10.82 7.65 -10.17
N ASP A 232 11.58 6.56 -10.33
CA ASP A 232 11.45 5.65 -11.48
C ASP A 232 10.09 4.98 -11.54
N LEU A 233 9.64 4.41 -10.41
CA LEU A 233 8.35 3.75 -10.30
C LEU A 233 7.21 4.72 -10.59
N PHE A 234 7.28 5.95 -10.08
CA PHE A 234 6.30 6.99 -10.44
C PHE A 234 6.25 7.19 -11.95
N ALA A 235 7.40 7.39 -12.60
CA ALA A 235 7.47 7.63 -14.04
C ALA A 235 6.92 6.44 -14.84
N ARG A 236 7.23 5.20 -14.42
CA ARG A 236 6.75 3.95 -15.01
C ARG A 236 5.25 3.77 -14.83
N MET A 237 4.68 4.18 -13.70
CA MET A 237 3.22 4.20 -13.48
C MET A 237 2.53 5.05 -14.54
N LEU A 238 3.04 6.27 -14.77
CA LEU A 238 2.48 7.16 -15.79
C LEU A 238 2.52 6.55 -17.19
N VAL A 239 3.64 5.92 -17.56
CA VAL A 239 3.81 5.27 -18.86
C VAL A 239 2.88 4.07 -19.02
N ALA A 240 2.74 3.25 -17.97
CA ALA A 240 1.87 2.07 -17.98
C ALA A 240 0.37 2.38 -17.82
N GLY A 241 -0.01 3.65 -17.70
CA GLY A 241 -1.41 4.05 -17.71
C GLY A 241 -2.02 4.33 -16.33
N PHE A 242 -1.22 4.60 -15.30
CA PHE A 242 -1.66 4.82 -13.93
C PHE A 242 -1.12 6.13 -13.34
N VAL A 243 -1.86 6.74 -12.43
CA VAL A 243 -1.31 7.71 -11.46
C VAL A 243 -1.12 7.02 -10.11
N PRO A 244 -0.09 7.41 -9.34
CA PRO A 244 0.16 6.80 -8.03
C PRO A 244 -0.99 6.91 -7.04
N THR A 245 -1.70 8.04 -7.03
CA THR A 245 -2.80 8.30 -6.11
C THR A 245 -3.69 9.45 -6.56
N THR A 246 -4.76 9.72 -5.80
CA THR A 246 -5.63 10.90 -5.94
C THR A 246 -5.96 11.48 -4.56
N PRO A 247 -6.41 12.75 -4.47
CA PRO A 247 -6.80 13.37 -3.19
C PRO A 247 -7.94 12.68 -2.43
N ILE A 248 -8.60 11.69 -3.04
CA ILE A 248 -9.71 10.95 -2.42
C ILE A 248 -9.16 9.82 -1.53
N HIS A 249 -7.96 9.33 -1.80
CA HIS A 249 -7.36 8.22 -1.04
C HIS A 249 -6.64 8.74 0.20
N THR A 250 -6.91 8.11 1.35
CA THR A 250 -6.29 8.44 2.64
C THR A 250 -5.02 7.64 2.90
N GLY A 251 -4.95 6.38 2.43
CA GLY A 251 -3.73 5.59 2.31
C GLY A 251 -3.12 5.70 0.91
N ASN A 252 -1.85 6.08 0.81
CA ASN A 252 -1.18 6.33 -0.46
C ASN A 252 0.14 5.56 -0.57
N CYS A 253 0.35 4.90 -1.70
CA CYS A 253 1.54 4.12 -2.02
C CYS A 253 2.87 4.89 -1.89
N LEU A 254 2.83 6.22 -2.00
CA LEU A 254 4.01 7.10 -1.94
C LEU A 254 4.34 7.63 -0.54
N GLN A 255 3.57 7.28 0.51
CA GLN A 255 3.84 7.72 1.89
C GLN A 255 4.98 6.92 2.53
N SER A 256 5.60 7.46 3.59
CA SER A 256 6.73 6.82 4.30
C SER A 256 6.41 5.43 4.85
N GLN A 257 5.15 5.18 5.22
CA GLN A 257 4.68 3.86 5.64
C GLN A 257 4.45 2.88 4.49
N ASN A 258 4.54 3.30 3.23
CA ASN A 258 4.30 2.43 2.07
C ASN A 258 5.47 2.37 1.10
N VAL A 259 6.36 3.36 1.05
CA VAL A 259 7.62 3.25 0.28
C VAL A 259 8.63 2.39 1.04
N ALA A 260 9.35 1.52 0.34
CA ALA A 260 10.41 0.68 0.89
C ALA A 260 11.79 1.29 0.65
N ILE A 261 12.71 1.10 1.61
CA ILE A 261 14.08 1.61 1.54
C ILE A 261 14.93 0.96 0.44
N ASP A 262 14.47 -0.19 -0.09
CA ASP A 262 15.07 -0.86 -1.25
C ASP A 262 14.62 -0.27 -2.59
N GLY A 263 13.77 0.77 -2.57
CA GLY A 263 13.27 1.46 -3.74
C GLY A 263 11.90 0.99 -4.24
N GLY A 264 11.29 -0.03 -3.60
CA GLY A 264 9.96 -0.50 -3.95
C GLY A 264 8.80 0.22 -3.25
N LEU A 265 7.58 -0.25 -3.50
CA LEU A 265 6.36 0.18 -2.79
C LEU A 265 5.70 -1.05 -2.15
N CYS A 266 5.41 -1.03 -0.86
CA CYS A 266 4.81 -2.14 -0.10
C CYS A 266 3.29 -2.24 -0.27
N ASP A 267 2.64 -1.18 -0.74
CA ASP A 267 1.20 -1.09 -0.97
C ASP A 267 0.97 -0.23 -2.22
N VAL A 268 0.08 -0.68 -3.12
CA VAL A 268 -0.27 0.01 -4.36
C VAL A 268 -1.79 0.08 -4.56
N ASP A 269 -2.56 -0.11 -3.49
CA ASP A 269 -4.02 -0.07 -3.51
C ASP A 269 -4.57 1.35 -3.77
N SER A 270 -3.71 2.38 -3.84
CA SER A 270 -4.07 3.75 -4.19
C SER A 270 -3.95 4.08 -5.69
N LEU A 271 -3.43 3.17 -6.51
CA LEU A 271 -3.17 3.45 -7.94
C LEU A 271 -4.47 3.68 -8.72
N VAL A 272 -4.54 4.75 -9.50
CA VAL A 272 -5.73 5.03 -10.32
C VAL A 272 -5.39 4.94 -11.80
N ALA A 273 -6.13 4.13 -12.54
CA ALA A 273 -5.98 4.04 -13.98
C ALA A 273 -6.30 5.39 -14.64
N LEU A 274 -5.43 5.88 -15.51
CA LEU A 274 -5.60 7.13 -16.25
C LEU A 274 -6.89 7.16 -17.05
N SER A 275 -7.32 6.01 -17.57
CA SER A 275 -8.57 5.86 -18.32
C SER A 275 -9.82 6.19 -17.48
N SER A 276 -9.75 6.09 -16.15
CA SER A 276 -10.85 6.46 -15.25
C SER A 276 -10.95 7.96 -15.00
N LEU A 277 -9.86 8.71 -15.19
CA LEU A 277 -9.79 10.16 -15.01
C LEU A 277 -10.31 10.84 -16.27
N ARG A 278 -11.61 11.15 -16.31
CA ARG A 278 -12.26 11.63 -17.54
C ARG A 278 -11.84 13.04 -17.94
N HIS A 279 -11.58 13.90 -16.97
CA HIS A 279 -11.27 15.30 -17.21
C HIS A 279 -9.79 15.60 -16.96
N THR A 280 -9.25 16.54 -17.74
CA THR A 280 -7.87 17.04 -17.56
C THR A 280 -7.65 17.61 -16.16
N ARG A 281 -8.70 18.19 -15.55
CA ARG A 281 -8.68 18.68 -14.17
C ARG A 281 -8.42 17.55 -13.17
N ASP A 282 -9.12 16.42 -13.31
CA ASP A 282 -8.97 15.28 -12.41
C ASP A 282 -7.55 14.71 -12.50
N LEU A 283 -7.04 14.60 -13.73
CA LEU A 283 -5.65 14.21 -13.98
C LEU A 283 -4.65 15.17 -13.35
N ALA A 284 -4.81 16.48 -13.55
CA ALA A 284 -3.93 17.48 -12.96
C ALA A 284 -3.98 17.45 -11.44
N SER A 285 -5.16 17.28 -10.85
CA SER A 285 -5.35 17.14 -9.41
C SER A 285 -4.63 15.90 -8.86
N ALA A 286 -4.83 14.75 -9.50
CA ALA A 286 -4.18 13.49 -9.11
C ALA A 286 -2.65 13.55 -9.22
N LEU A 287 -2.11 14.13 -10.29
CA LEU A 287 -0.67 14.30 -10.48
C LEU A 287 -0.07 15.27 -9.46
N SER A 288 -0.74 16.39 -9.20
CA SER A 288 -0.30 17.38 -8.20
C SER A 288 -0.22 16.73 -6.82
N PHE A 289 -1.27 16.01 -6.43
CA PHE A 289 -1.34 15.35 -5.13
C PHE A 289 -0.33 14.19 -5.02
N SER A 290 -0.16 13.40 -6.08
CA SER A 290 0.87 12.36 -6.11
C SER A 290 2.28 12.94 -5.93
N LEU A 291 2.57 14.07 -6.59
CA LEU A 291 3.84 14.78 -6.46
C LEU A 291 4.03 15.38 -5.06
N GLU A 292 2.98 15.97 -4.49
CA GLU A 292 2.97 16.50 -3.13
C GLU A 292 3.35 15.42 -2.12
N VAL A 293 2.69 14.25 -2.17
CA VAL A 293 2.98 13.16 -1.24
C VAL A 293 4.38 12.58 -1.43
N LEU A 294 4.85 12.38 -2.67
CA LEU A 294 6.25 11.97 -2.88
C LEU A 294 7.23 13.02 -2.37
N THR A 295 6.92 14.30 -2.55
CA THR A 295 7.75 15.40 -2.05
C THR A 295 7.84 15.35 -0.53
N GLU A 296 6.72 15.18 0.18
CA GLU A 296 6.70 15.05 1.63
C GLU A 296 7.53 13.85 2.10
N THR A 297 7.38 12.69 1.45
CA THR A 297 8.17 11.49 1.74
C THR A 297 9.67 11.71 1.55
N VAL A 298 10.08 12.34 0.44
CA VAL A 298 11.51 12.61 0.17
C VAL A 298 12.06 13.68 1.10
N VAL A 299 11.29 14.72 1.44
CA VAL A 299 11.67 15.72 2.45
C VAL A 299 11.87 15.05 3.80
N THR A 300 10.97 14.15 4.18
CA THR A 300 11.05 13.41 5.44
C THR A 300 12.32 12.55 5.49
N ALA A 301 12.65 11.87 4.38
CA ALA A 301 13.85 11.04 4.31
C ALA A 301 15.15 11.87 4.31
N THR A 302 15.19 13.00 3.59
CA THR A 302 16.43 13.74 3.28
C THR A 302 16.65 14.98 4.14
N ALA A 303 15.62 15.45 4.86
CA ALA A 303 15.56 16.75 5.53
C ALA A 303 15.80 17.97 4.61
N LEU A 304 15.71 17.80 3.29
CA LEU A 304 15.86 18.91 2.33
C LEU A 304 14.61 19.80 2.30
N PRO A 305 14.70 21.09 1.93
CA PRO A 305 13.54 21.97 1.89
C PRO A 305 12.54 21.58 0.79
N TYR A 306 11.25 21.54 1.14
CA TYR A 306 10.14 21.10 0.30
C TYR A 306 10.15 21.67 -1.14
N HIS A 307 10.34 22.98 -1.27
CA HIS A 307 10.29 23.64 -2.59
C HIS A 307 11.43 23.22 -3.53
N PHE A 308 12.61 22.87 -3.00
CA PHE A 308 13.71 22.33 -3.81
C PHE A 308 13.38 20.91 -4.26
N VAL A 309 12.91 20.07 -3.33
CA VAL A 309 12.55 18.67 -3.60
C VAL A 309 11.43 18.60 -4.64
N SER A 310 10.34 19.35 -4.46
CA SER A 310 9.18 19.33 -5.37
C SER A 310 9.56 19.69 -6.81
N GLY A 311 10.35 20.75 -6.97
CA GLY A 311 10.81 21.20 -8.29
C GLY A 311 11.73 20.19 -8.98
N TYR A 312 12.66 19.60 -8.22
CA TYR A 312 13.58 18.58 -8.73
C TYR A 312 12.87 17.28 -9.09
N LEU A 313 12.03 16.75 -8.19
CA LEU A 313 11.26 15.53 -8.44
C LEU A 313 10.39 15.67 -9.68
N TRP A 314 9.69 16.80 -9.85
CA TRP A 314 8.89 17.01 -11.05
C TRP A 314 9.72 16.95 -12.34
N GLN A 315 10.87 17.61 -12.36
CA GLN A 315 11.76 17.58 -13.52
C GLN A 315 12.26 16.16 -13.82
N GLU A 316 12.62 15.42 -12.79
CA GLU A 316 13.15 14.07 -12.93
C GLU A 316 12.07 13.07 -13.36
N ILE A 317 10.86 13.14 -12.79
CA ILE A 317 9.71 12.35 -13.23
C ILE A 317 9.40 12.63 -14.70
N ALA A 318 9.27 13.91 -15.08
CA ALA A 318 8.98 14.28 -16.46
C ALA A 318 10.07 13.81 -17.43
N ARG A 319 11.35 13.93 -17.05
CA ARG A 319 12.49 13.43 -17.83
C ARG A 319 12.39 11.91 -18.04
N ARG A 320 12.24 11.14 -16.96
CA ARG A 320 12.14 9.67 -17.02
C ARG A 320 10.91 9.22 -17.78
N THR A 321 9.74 9.80 -17.54
CA THR A 321 8.52 9.45 -18.30
C THR A 321 8.71 9.67 -19.79
N ARG A 322 9.37 10.76 -20.22
CA ARG A 322 9.67 10.98 -21.65
C ARG A 322 10.63 9.95 -22.21
N GLU A 323 11.72 9.65 -21.50
CA GLU A 323 12.71 8.67 -21.93
C GLU A 323 12.08 7.28 -22.05
N THR A 324 11.30 6.90 -21.06
CA THR A 324 10.60 5.62 -20.99
C THR A 324 9.47 5.51 -22.03
N ALA A 325 8.76 6.61 -22.32
CA ALA A 325 7.71 6.62 -23.34
C ALA A 325 8.26 6.56 -24.78
N ARG A 326 9.55 6.82 -25.01
CA ARG A 326 10.18 6.68 -26.35
C ARG A 326 10.22 5.21 -26.75
N GLY A 327 9.17 4.75 -27.43
CA GLY A 327 9.04 3.36 -27.89
C GLY A 327 7.85 2.61 -27.29
N THR A 328 7.05 3.27 -26.45
CA THR A 328 5.84 2.69 -25.84
C THR A 328 4.65 3.60 -26.09
N ALA A 329 3.47 3.01 -26.32
CA ALA A 329 2.23 3.78 -26.32
C ALA A 329 1.98 4.36 -24.91
N CYS A 330 2.08 5.67 -24.77
CA CYS A 330 1.76 6.40 -23.54
C CYS A 330 0.46 7.19 -23.73
N ASP A 331 -0.29 7.43 -22.65
CA ASP A 331 -1.48 8.29 -22.69
C ASP A 331 -1.10 9.67 -23.28
N PRO A 332 -1.79 10.15 -24.33
CA PRO A 332 -1.45 11.42 -24.97
C PRO A 332 -1.49 12.62 -24.02
N ARG A 333 -2.32 12.56 -22.96
CA ARG A 333 -2.41 13.61 -21.94
C ARG A 333 -1.15 13.65 -21.09
N ILE A 334 -0.58 12.49 -20.76
CA ILE A 334 0.71 12.40 -20.07
C ILE A 334 1.82 12.90 -20.98
N SER A 335 1.87 12.45 -22.23
CA SER A 335 2.89 12.87 -23.20
C SER A 335 2.94 14.40 -23.34
N ARG A 336 1.78 15.02 -23.55
CA ARG A 336 1.65 16.48 -23.62
C ARG A 336 2.07 17.17 -22.31
N PHE A 337 1.78 16.53 -21.18
CA PHE A 337 2.06 17.10 -19.87
C PHE A 337 3.57 17.08 -19.56
N VAL A 338 4.25 15.97 -19.81
CA VAL A 338 5.69 15.84 -19.54
C VAL A 338 6.55 16.64 -20.53
N GLU A 339 5.99 17.13 -21.64
CA GLU A 339 6.64 18.12 -22.51
C GLU A 339 6.76 19.50 -21.85
N LEU A 340 5.97 19.82 -20.81
CA LEU A 340 6.03 21.09 -20.10
C LEU A 340 7.15 21.08 -19.04
N GLU A 341 8.23 21.81 -19.30
CA GLU A 341 9.40 21.81 -18.43
C GLU A 341 9.26 22.67 -17.17
N GLY A 342 9.85 22.19 -16.07
CA GLY A 342 10.08 22.93 -14.84
C GLY A 342 8.84 23.64 -14.30
N LEU A 343 8.96 24.95 -14.07
CA LEU A 343 7.87 25.78 -13.53
C LEU A 343 6.66 25.85 -14.46
N ALA A 344 6.80 25.63 -15.78
CA ALA A 344 5.66 25.64 -16.69
C ALA A 344 4.74 24.44 -16.43
N GLY A 345 5.31 23.24 -16.21
CA GLY A 345 4.57 22.05 -15.82
C GLY A 345 3.87 22.21 -14.47
N LEU A 346 4.59 22.71 -13.46
CA LEU A 346 4.02 22.98 -12.12
C LEU A 346 2.90 24.04 -12.14
N ARG A 347 3.08 25.11 -12.93
CA ARG A 347 2.03 26.13 -13.12
C ARG A 347 0.83 25.57 -13.85
N TRP A 348 1.04 24.69 -14.83
CA TRP A 348 -0.05 24.01 -15.51
C TRP A 348 -0.84 23.14 -14.54
N LEU A 349 -0.18 22.32 -13.71
CA LEU A 349 -0.82 21.52 -12.67
C LEU A 349 -1.68 22.38 -11.74
N SER A 350 -1.10 23.49 -11.27
CA SER A 350 -1.76 24.42 -10.36
C SER A 350 -2.93 25.19 -11.01
N GLY A 351 -2.84 25.48 -12.31
CA GLY A 351 -3.88 26.19 -13.05
C GLY A 351 -5.02 25.28 -13.50
N ALA A 352 -4.69 24.07 -13.97
CA ALA A 352 -5.64 23.08 -14.44
C ALA A 352 -6.49 22.48 -13.31
N SER A 353 -6.01 22.50 -12.06
CA SER A 353 -6.79 22.05 -10.90
C SER A 353 -7.84 23.06 -10.42
N ARG A 354 -7.71 24.34 -10.81
CA ARG A 354 -8.57 25.46 -10.36
C ARG A 354 -9.73 25.80 -11.29
N GLY A 355 -9.64 25.40 -12.58
CA GLY A 355 -10.74 25.51 -13.55
C GLY A 355 -11.67 24.32 -13.43
#